data_AF-C0EZ45-F1
#
_entry.id   AF-C0EZ45-F1
#
_cell.length_a   1.000
_cell.length_b   1.000
_cell.length_c   1.000
_cell.angle_alpha   90.00
_cell.angle_beta   90.00
_cell.angle_gamma   90.00
#
_symmetry.space_group_name_H-M   'P 1'
#
loop_
_entity.id
_entity.type
_entity.pdbx_description
1 polymer ?
#
loop_
_entity_poly.entity_id
_entity_poly.type
_entity_poly.pdbx_seq_one_letter_code
_entity_poly.pdbx_strand_id
1 'polypeptide(L)'
;MVSTYRGKGKDFTITSSTAFDQKWINGKNTYDSISNVVDEIFNSYLSRPEVTQPILTQYCDGKRVSCPEFMSQWGSKALGDDGLSAIEILRYYYGDDMYINEAETISGIPASYPGYELTIGASGQKVRQMQEQLNVIAGDYPLIPKIRVDGIYGPATANSVKIFQKIFHLPETGVVDFATWYKISQIYVAVSRIAELK
;
A
#
# COMPACT_ATOMS: atom_id res chain seq x y z
N MET A 1 -27.21 16.96 -0.31
CA MET A 1 -25.98 17.25 0.46
C MET A 1 -24.81 16.79 -0.40
N VAL A 2 -23.95 17.70 -0.87
CA VAL A 2 -22.79 17.31 -1.69
C VAL A 2 -21.80 16.59 -0.77
N SER A 3 -21.41 15.36 -1.12
CA SER A 3 -20.39 14.61 -0.40
C SER A 3 -19.15 15.48 -0.17
N THR A 4 -18.58 15.45 1.04
CA THR A 4 -17.37 16.21 1.42
C THR A 4 -16.24 16.03 0.41
N TYR A 5 -16.15 14.87 -0.23
CA TYR A 5 -15.14 14.57 -1.26
C TYR A 5 -15.49 15.23 -2.60
N ARG A 6 -16.75 15.16 -3.04
CA ARG A 6 -17.22 15.89 -4.23
C ARG A 6 -17.08 17.41 -4.08
N GLY A 7 -17.34 17.94 -2.89
CA GLY A 7 -17.10 19.34 -2.57
C GLY A 7 -15.61 19.75 -2.57
N LYS A 8 -14.70 18.77 -2.47
CA LYS A 8 -13.24 18.93 -2.62
C LYS A 8 -12.75 18.63 -4.05
N GLY A 9 -13.64 18.60 -5.03
CA GLY A 9 -13.31 18.31 -6.44
C GLY A 9 -12.91 16.87 -6.70
N LYS A 10 -13.24 15.92 -5.81
CA LYS A 10 -13.06 14.48 -6.08
C LYS A 10 -14.28 13.93 -6.81
N ASP A 11 -14.07 13.02 -7.74
CA ASP A 11 -15.12 12.32 -8.48
C ASP A 11 -15.77 11.18 -7.68
N PHE A 12 -15.10 10.72 -6.61
CA PHE A 12 -15.59 9.67 -5.72
C PHE A 12 -16.19 10.20 -4.39
N THR A 13 -16.78 9.29 -3.62
CA THR A 13 -17.30 9.55 -2.26
C THR A 13 -16.89 8.41 -1.34
N ILE A 14 -16.41 8.74 -0.14
CA ILE A 14 -16.18 7.77 0.95
C ILE A 14 -17.18 8.10 2.06
N THR A 15 -18.07 7.16 2.38
CA THR A 15 -19.18 7.33 3.33
C THR A 15 -18.92 6.68 4.68
N SER A 16 -18.02 5.68 4.73
CA SER A 16 -17.82 4.81 5.90
C SER A 16 -19.11 4.11 6.38
N SER A 17 -20.13 4.02 5.51
CA SER A 17 -21.35 3.26 5.73
C SER A 17 -21.14 1.85 5.19
N THR A 18 -21.36 0.84 6.03
CA THR A 18 -21.22 -0.58 5.65
C THR A 18 -22.18 -1.03 4.54
N ALA A 19 -23.16 -0.19 4.18
CA ALA A 19 -24.02 -0.42 3.02
C ALA A 19 -23.28 -0.19 1.68
N PHE A 20 -22.23 0.62 1.66
CA PHE A 20 -21.54 1.06 0.45
C PHE A 20 -20.01 0.91 0.52
N ASP A 21 -19.40 1.09 1.70
CA ASP A 21 -17.96 1.06 1.93
C ASP A 21 -17.61 0.24 3.18
N GLN A 22 -16.34 -0.13 3.34
CA GLN A 22 -15.85 -0.61 4.62
C GLN A 22 -15.92 0.50 5.69
N LYS A 23 -16.28 0.13 6.93
CA LYS A 23 -16.41 1.09 8.03
C LYS A 23 -15.03 1.53 8.52
N TRP A 24 -14.72 2.80 8.31
CA TRP A 24 -13.53 3.45 8.86
C TRP A 24 -13.94 4.55 9.85
N ILE A 25 -13.16 4.72 10.91
CA ILE A 25 -13.39 5.76 11.93
C ILE A 25 -12.06 6.47 12.17
N ASN A 26 -12.00 7.77 11.89
CA ASN A 26 -10.82 8.59 12.15
C ASN A 26 -10.46 8.59 13.65
N GLY A 27 -9.18 8.46 13.96
CA GLY A 27 -8.66 8.50 15.34
C GLY A 27 -8.93 7.24 16.16
N LYS A 28 -9.45 6.17 15.54
CA LYS A 28 -9.56 4.87 16.20
C LYS A 28 -8.20 4.18 16.22
N ASN A 29 -7.86 3.57 17.35
CA ASN A 29 -6.63 2.78 17.46
C ASN A 29 -6.62 1.64 16.44
N THR A 30 -5.50 1.51 15.73
CA THR A 30 -5.15 0.37 14.88
C THR A 30 -3.94 -0.32 15.46
N TYR A 31 -3.77 -1.62 15.18
CA TYR A 31 -2.57 -2.35 15.54
C TYR A 31 -1.51 -2.13 14.47
N ASP A 32 -0.25 -1.86 14.87
CA ASP A 32 0.86 -1.65 13.94
C ASP A 32 1.04 -2.83 12.98
N SER A 33 0.80 -4.05 13.45
CA SER A 33 0.83 -5.25 12.62
C SER A 33 -0.19 -5.21 11.48
N ILE A 34 -1.37 -4.65 11.72
CA ILE A 34 -2.39 -4.49 10.67
C ILE A 34 -1.95 -3.40 9.69
N SER A 35 -1.41 -2.29 10.18
CA SER A 35 -0.90 -1.22 9.33
C SER A 35 0.19 -1.72 8.39
N ASN A 36 1.16 -2.49 8.90
CA ASN A 36 2.23 -3.08 8.09
C ASN A 36 1.67 -3.99 6.98
N VAL A 37 0.71 -4.86 7.32
CA VAL A 37 0.08 -5.75 6.32
C VAL A 37 -0.69 -4.94 5.27
N VAL A 38 -1.43 -3.91 5.67
CA VAL A 38 -2.14 -3.03 4.71
C VAL A 38 -1.15 -2.33 3.79
N ASP A 39 -0.04 -1.85 4.33
CA ASP A 39 1.03 -1.20 3.55
C ASP A 39 1.71 -2.16 2.57
N GLU A 40 1.56 -3.48 2.73
CA GLU A 40 2.07 -4.51 1.81
C GLU A 40 1.04 -4.95 0.74
N ILE A 41 -0.26 -4.75 0.98
CA ILE A 41 -1.32 -5.28 0.10
C ILE A 41 -2.24 -4.20 -0.48
N PHE A 42 -1.99 -2.90 -0.25
CA PHE A 42 -2.93 -1.84 -0.66
C PHE A 42 -3.10 -1.72 -2.18
N ASN A 43 -2.18 -2.27 -2.98
CA ASN A 43 -2.30 -2.36 -4.44
C ASN A 43 -3.08 -3.60 -4.89
N SER A 44 -3.39 -4.51 -3.97
CA SER A 44 -4.13 -5.73 -4.26
C SER A 44 -5.62 -5.48 -4.30
N TYR A 45 -6.31 -6.14 -5.21
CA TYR A 45 -7.75 -6.12 -5.33
C TYR A 45 -8.31 -7.49 -5.74
N LEU A 46 -9.58 -7.70 -5.42
CA LEU A 46 -10.28 -8.93 -5.75
C LEU A 46 -10.93 -8.84 -7.12
N SER A 47 -10.89 -9.92 -7.89
CA SER A 47 -11.56 -10.00 -9.19
C SER A 47 -11.97 -11.43 -9.53
N ARG A 48 -12.81 -11.55 -10.56
CA ARG A 48 -13.21 -12.82 -11.20
C ARG A 48 -12.72 -12.86 -12.65
N PRO A 49 -12.65 -14.03 -13.30
CA PRO A 49 -12.36 -14.11 -14.73
C PRO A 49 -13.27 -13.17 -15.51
N GLU A 50 -12.70 -12.44 -16.46
CA GLU A 50 -13.40 -11.49 -17.33
C GLU A 50 -13.99 -10.25 -16.62
N VAL A 51 -13.84 -10.12 -15.30
CA VAL A 51 -14.26 -8.93 -14.54
C VAL A 51 -13.02 -8.11 -14.18
N THR A 52 -12.81 -7.01 -14.89
CA THR A 52 -11.66 -6.10 -14.67
C THR A 52 -11.86 -5.12 -13.51
N GLN A 53 -13.11 -4.96 -13.04
CA GLN A 53 -13.41 -4.06 -11.93
C GLN A 53 -13.17 -4.75 -10.58
N PRO A 54 -12.52 -4.08 -9.61
CA PRO A 54 -12.39 -4.59 -8.25
C PRO A 54 -13.72 -4.98 -7.62
N ILE A 55 -13.76 -6.16 -7.00
CA ILE A 55 -14.93 -6.68 -6.30
C ILE A 55 -14.91 -6.20 -4.85
N LEU A 56 -16.02 -5.60 -4.42
CA LEU A 56 -16.26 -5.32 -3.01
C LEU A 56 -16.77 -6.59 -2.32
N THR A 57 -16.00 -7.08 -1.34
CA THR A 57 -16.44 -8.16 -0.45
C THR A 57 -17.03 -7.57 0.82
N GLN A 58 -18.34 -7.74 0.99
CA GLN A 58 -19.01 -7.41 2.25
C GLN A 58 -18.62 -8.44 3.31
N TYR A 59 -18.55 -8.03 4.57
CA TYR A 59 -18.30 -8.96 5.67
C TYR A 59 -19.09 -8.54 6.91
N CYS A 60 -19.37 -9.50 7.78
CA CYS A 60 -19.91 -9.25 9.11
C CYS A 60 -18.95 -9.79 10.18
N ASP A 61 -19.26 -9.53 11.45
CA ASP A 61 -18.40 -10.05 12.52
C ASP A 61 -18.46 -11.59 12.60
N GLY A 62 -19.64 -12.20 12.47
CA GLY A 62 -19.82 -13.66 12.53
C GLY A 62 -20.09 -14.22 13.92
N LYS A 63 -20.02 -13.40 14.98
CA LYS A 63 -20.31 -13.81 16.37
C LYS A 63 -21.59 -13.18 16.92
N ARG A 64 -21.80 -11.88 16.69
CA ARG A 64 -23.02 -11.15 17.08
C ARG A 64 -24.02 -11.05 15.92
N VAL A 65 -23.51 -10.98 14.69
CA VAL A 65 -24.30 -10.94 13.46
C VAL A 65 -23.91 -12.11 12.57
N SER A 66 -24.91 -12.83 12.04
CA SER A 66 -24.72 -13.89 11.04
C SER A 66 -24.90 -13.33 9.63
N CYS A 67 -24.02 -13.72 8.71
CA CYS A 67 -24.05 -13.34 7.31
C CYS A 67 -23.69 -14.55 6.42
N PRO A 68 -24.63 -15.46 6.16
CA PRO A 68 -24.33 -16.73 5.47
C PRO A 68 -23.76 -16.56 4.06
N GLU A 69 -24.13 -15.48 3.36
CA GLU A 69 -23.68 -15.17 2.00
C GLU A 69 -22.34 -14.41 1.94
N PHE A 70 -21.78 -14.03 3.09
CA PHE A 70 -20.62 -13.14 3.15
C PHE A 70 -19.54 -13.69 4.07
N MET A 71 -18.32 -13.19 3.89
CA MET A 71 -17.23 -13.52 4.79
C MET A 71 -17.56 -13.08 6.22
N SER A 72 -17.23 -13.93 7.18
CA SER A 72 -17.35 -13.61 8.59
C SER A 72 -15.97 -13.37 9.20
N GLN A 73 -15.80 -12.29 9.96
CA GLN A 73 -14.50 -11.92 10.54
C GLN A 73 -13.92 -13.02 11.44
N TRP A 74 -14.74 -13.60 12.32
CA TRP A 74 -14.28 -14.67 13.22
C TRP A 74 -14.08 -15.99 12.49
N GLY A 75 -14.91 -16.30 11.47
CA GLY A 75 -14.72 -17.50 10.66
C GLY A 75 -13.47 -17.43 9.79
N SER A 76 -13.19 -16.29 9.15
CA SER A 76 -11.94 -16.10 8.39
C SER A 76 -10.71 -16.18 9.29
N LYS A 77 -10.79 -15.67 10.52
CA LYS A 77 -9.71 -15.80 11.51
C LYS A 77 -9.48 -17.26 11.91
N ALA A 78 -10.53 -18.04 12.14
CA ALA A 78 -10.41 -19.46 12.45
C ALA A 78 -9.77 -20.25 11.30
N LEU A 79 -10.21 -20.01 10.06
CA LEU A 79 -9.59 -20.63 8.87
C LEU A 79 -8.11 -20.26 8.73
N GLY A 80 -7.75 -19.01 9.04
CA GLY A 80 -6.35 -18.58 9.08
C GLY A 80 -5.54 -19.26 10.19
N ASP A 81 -6.12 -19.50 11.36
CA ASP A 81 -5.49 -20.28 12.43
C ASP A 81 -5.26 -21.74 12.01
N ASP A 82 -6.16 -22.29 11.18
CA ASP A 82 -6.03 -23.63 10.58
C ASP A 82 -5.00 -23.66 9.43
N GLY A 83 -4.36 -22.53 9.13
CA GLY A 83 -3.25 -22.43 8.17
C GLY A 83 -3.67 -22.10 6.75
N LEU A 84 -4.95 -21.78 6.49
CA LEU A 84 -5.37 -21.36 5.16
C LEU A 84 -4.78 -19.98 4.82
N SER A 85 -4.32 -19.86 3.58
CA SER A 85 -3.90 -18.59 2.99
C SER A 85 -5.09 -17.66 2.73
N ALA A 86 -4.80 -16.38 2.52
CA ALA A 86 -5.82 -15.38 2.22
C ALA A 86 -6.70 -15.77 1.02
N ILE A 87 -6.11 -16.32 -0.04
CA ILE A 87 -6.87 -16.74 -1.24
C ILE A 87 -7.74 -17.97 -0.98
N GLU A 88 -7.28 -18.92 -0.17
CA GLU A 88 -8.09 -20.09 0.20
C GLU A 88 -9.30 -19.68 1.04
N ILE A 89 -9.12 -18.76 1.99
CA ILE A 89 -10.22 -18.20 2.79
C ILE A 89 -11.23 -17.47 1.88
N LEU A 90 -10.75 -16.67 0.93
CA LEU A 90 -11.63 -15.95 0.01
C LEU A 90 -12.43 -16.92 -0.88
N ARG A 91 -11.80 -17.99 -1.37
CA ARG A 91 -12.49 -19.03 -2.17
C ARG A 91 -13.48 -19.84 -1.35
N TYR A 92 -13.19 -20.09 -0.08
CA TYR A 92 -14.14 -20.70 0.85
C TYR A 92 -15.47 -19.91 0.94
N TYR A 93 -15.39 -18.57 0.98
CA TYR A 93 -16.59 -17.72 1.10
C TYR A 93 -17.22 -17.33 -0.24
N TYR A 94 -16.43 -17.15 -1.29
CA TYR A 94 -16.87 -16.52 -2.54
C TYR A 94 -16.71 -17.39 -3.79
N GLY A 95 -16.28 -18.64 -3.63
CA GLY A 95 -16.08 -19.59 -4.74
C GLY A 95 -14.68 -19.56 -5.35
N ASP A 96 -14.33 -20.64 -6.04
CA ASP A 96 -12.97 -20.90 -6.55
C ASP A 96 -12.50 -19.95 -7.66
N ASP A 97 -13.42 -19.22 -8.29
CA ASP A 97 -13.14 -18.24 -9.33
C ASP A 97 -12.72 -16.87 -8.78
N MET A 98 -12.44 -16.76 -7.48
CA MET A 98 -11.84 -15.57 -6.89
C MET A 98 -10.32 -15.54 -7.10
N TYR A 99 -9.81 -14.34 -7.39
CA TYR A 99 -8.38 -14.04 -7.53
C TYR A 99 -8.01 -12.77 -6.76
N ILE A 100 -6.79 -12.73 -6.25
CA ILE A 100 -6.14 -11.50 -5.78
C ILE A 100 -5.20 -11.05 -6.90
N ASN A 101 -5.45 -9.86 -7.43
CA ASN A 101 -4.63 -9.23 -8.46
C ASN A 101 -4.00 -7.95 -7.93
N GLU A 102 -2.89 -7.53 -8.53
CA GLU A 102 -2.24 -6.27 -8.20
C GLU A 102 -2.53 -5.20 -9.25
N ALA A 103 -2.72 -3.97 -8.80
CA ALA A 103 -2.86 -2.83 -9.68
C ALA A 103 -1.52 -2.50 -10.34
N GLU A 104 -1.49 -2.48 -11.68
CA GLU A 104 -0.31 -2.07 -12.44
C GLU A 104 0.08 -0.62 -12.17
N THR A 105 -0.92 0.24 -11.91
CA THR A 105 -0.72 1.67 -11.65
C THR A 105 -1.58 2.14 -10.49
N ILE A 106 -1.01 3.03 -9.67
CA ILE A 106 -1.72 3.66 -8.56
C ILE A 106 -1.79 5.15 -8.82
N SER A 107 -3.02 5.68 -8.90
CA SER A 107 -3.23 7.10 -9.18
C SER A 107 -2.54 7.98 -8.15
N GLY A 108 -1.77 8.94 -8.66
CA GLY A 108 -0.99 9.87 -7.82
C GLY A 108 0.35 9.32 -7.33
N ILE A 109 0.76 8.12 -7.73
CA ILE A 109 2.09 7.56 -7.49
C ILE A 109 2.86 7.53 -8.81
N PRO A 110 4.11 8.03 -8.88
CA PRO A 110 4.84 8.17 -10.15
C PRO A 110 5.25 6.84 -10.79
N ALA A 111 5.51 5.81 -9.97
CA ALA A 111 5.98 4.52 -10.44
C ALA A 111 5.61 3.40 -9.46
N SER A 112 5.15 2.28 -10.00
CA SER A 112 4.83 1.08 -9.22
C SER A 112 6.08 0.31 -8.82
N TYR A 113 5.99 -0.42 -7.70
CA TYR A 113 7.05 -1.30 -7.21
C TYR A 113 7.45 -2.32 -8.29
N PRO A 114 8.75 -2.59 -8.51
CA PRO A 114 9.20 -3.49 -9.57
C PRO A 114 8.90 -4.99 -9.35
N GLY A 115 8.31 -5.39 -8.23
CA GLY A 115 8.04 -6.80 -7.90
C GLY A 115 9.25 -7.54 -7.31
N TYR A 116 10.36 -6.86 -7.05
CA TYR A 116 11.54 -7.40 -6.40
C TYR A 116 12.26 -6.32 -5.58
N GLU A 117 12.98 -6.74 -4.54
CA GLU A 117 13.68 -5.82 -3.65
C GLU A 117 14.86 -5.13 -4.35
N LEU A 118 15.06 -3.84 -4.09
CA LEU A 118 16.29 -3.15 -4.50
C LEU A 118 17.29 -3.18 -3.35
N THR A 119 18.38 -3.90 -3.56
CA THR A 119 19.50 -4.03 -2.61
C THR A 119 20.84 -3.89 -3.33
N ILE A 120 21.94 -3.95 -2.58
CA ILE A 120 23.29 -3.81 -3.12
C ILE A 120 23.51 -4.76 -4.31
N GLY A 121 23.93 -4.20 -5.44
CA GLY A 121 24.13 -4.93 -6.69
C GLY A 121 22.97 -4.80 -7.68
N ALA A 122 21.78 -4.38 -7.24
CA ALA A 122 20.69 -4.05 -8.15
C ALA A 122 21.06 -2.88 -9.06
N SER A 123 20.56 -2.89 -10.30
CA SER A 123 20.77 -1.79 -11.24
C SER A 123 19.61 -1.64 -12.21
N GLY A 124 19.57 -0.52 -12.93
CA GLY A 124 18.59 -0.23 -13.98
C GLY A 124 17.67 0.95 -13.66
N GLN A 125 16.62 1.08 -14.46
CA GLN A 125 15.73 2.25 -14.44
C GLN A 125 15.03 2.42 -13.09
N LYS A 126 14.63 1.33 -12.44
CA LYS A 126 13.93 1.36 -11.14
C LYS A 126 14.81 1.88 -10.01
N VAL A 127 16.10 1.48 -10.01
CA VAL A 127 17.09 2.04 -9.07
C VAL A 127 17.27 3.54 -9.35
N ARG A 128 17.42 3.93 -10.62
CA ARG A 128 17.57 5.34 -11.00
C ARG A 128 16.38 6.18 -10.52
N GLN A 129 15.16 5.71 -10.78
CA GLN A 129 13.93 6.38 -10.35
C GLN A 129 13.88 6.56 -8.82
N MET A 130 14.20 5.52 -8.06
CA MET A 130 14.25 5.62 -6.60
C MET A 130 15.32 6.60 -6.13
N GLN A 131 16.51 6.59 -6.74
CA GLN A 131 17.57 7.56 -6.43
C GLN A 131 17.16 9.01 -6.70
N GLU A 132 16.45 9.27 -7.81
CA GLU A 132 15.89 10.60 -8.12
C GLU A 132 14.90 11.06 -7.06
N GLN A 133 13.94 10.20 -6.72
CA GLN A 133 12.94 10.51 -5.69
C GLN A 133 13.60 10.77 -4.33
N LEU A 134 14.55 9.92 -3.93
CA LEU A 134 15.23 10.05 -2.65
C LEU A 134 16.02 11.36 -2.55
N ASN A 135 16.65 11.80 -3.65
CA ASN A 135 17.35 13.08 -3.72
C ASN A 135 16.43 14.30 -3.65
N VAL A 136 15.22 14.21 -4.21
CA VAL A 136 14.21 15.27 -4.07
C VAL A 136 13.76 15.36 -2.62
N ILE A 137 13.49 14.22 -1.97
CA ILE A 137 13.12 14.17 -0.55
C ILE A 137 14.26 14.74 0.32
N ALA A 138 15.51 14.41 0.02
CA ALA A 138 16.68 14.96 0.73
C ALA A 138 16.81 16.50 0.65
N GLY A 139 16.05 17.16 -0.23
CA GLY A 139 15.93 18.63 -0.23
C GLY A 139 15.28 19.19 1.03
N ASP A 140 14.21 18.54 1.52
CA ASP A 140 13.47 18.95 2.73
C ASP A 140 13.90 18.16 3.97
N TYR A 141 14.52 16.99 3.78
CA TYR A 141 15.00 16.11 4.84
C TYR A 141 16.55 15.99 4.79
N PRO A 142 17.29 16.99 5.29
CA PRO A 142 18.75 17.10 5.09
C PRO A 142 19.58 16.00 5.78
N LEU A 143 18.96 15.24 6.70
CA LEU A 143 19.60 14.07 7.29
C LEU A 143 19.74 12.92 6.29
N ILE A 144 18.91 12.87 5.24
CA ILE A 144 19.01 11.89 4.17
C ILE A 144 20.16 12.32 3.25
N PRO A 145 21.25 11.52 3.14
CA PRO A 145 22.36 11.87 2.26
C PRO A 145 21.92 11.91 0.79
N LYS A 146 22.30 12.95 0.06
CA LYS A 146 22.15 12.93 -1.40
C LYS A 146 23.08 11.88 -2.00
N ILE A 147 22.59 11.18 -3.01
CA ILE A 147 23.29 10.10 -3.69
C ILE A 147 23.42 10.37 -5.18
N ARG A 148 24.35 9.69 -5.84
CA ARG A 148 24.48 9.76 -7.29
C ARG A 148 23.30 9.03 -7.94
N VAL A 149 22.72 9.66 -8.96
CA VAL A 149 21.66 9.07 -9.79
C VAL A 149 22.30 8.36 -10.98
N ASP A 150 22.89 7.20 -10.74
CA ASP A 150 23.56 6.40 -11.77
C ASP A 150 22.73 5.18 -12.19
N GLY A 151 21.71 4.82 -11.43
CA GLY A 151 20.96 3.58 -11.61
C GLY A 151 21.67 2.35 -11.06
N ILE A 152 22.64 2.53 -10.14
CA ILE A 152 23.37 1.43 -9.48
C ILE A 152 23.14 1.52 -7.97
N TYR A 153 22.63 0.43 -7.40
CA TYR A 153 22.38 0.34 -5.98
C TYR A 153 23.66 -0.06 -5.26
N GLY A 154 24.47 0.93 -4.90
CA GLY A 154 25.71 0.76 -4.14
C GLY A 154 25.55 1.01 -2.64
N PRO A 155 26.66 0.92 -1.87
CA PRO A 155 26.65 1.18 -0.42
C PRO A 155 26.13 2.58 -0.04
N ALA A 156 26.41 3.60 -0.85
CA ALA A 156 25.89 4.96 -0.63
C ALA A 156 24.36 5.00 -0.73
N THR A 157 23.78 4.33 -1.73
CA THR A 157 22.33 4.19 -1.90
C THR A 157 21.72 3.45 -0.71
N ALA A 158 22.31 2.31 -0.31
CA ALA A 158 21.85 1.54 0.85
C ALA A 158 21.84 2.35 2.14
N ASN A 159 22.90 3.14 2.40
CA ASN A 159 22.98 4.02 3.55
C ASN A 159 21.89 5.11 3.51
N SER A 160 21.67 5.73 2.36
CA SER A 160 20.62 6.74 2.22
C SER A 160 19.22 6.18 2.46
N VAL A 161 18.94 4.98 1.93
CA VAL A 161 17.68 4.28 2.16
C VAL A 161 17.51 3.93 3.64
N LYS A 162 18.58 3.47 4.31
CA LYS A 162 18.53 3.17 5.74
C LYS A 162 18.19 4.39 6.60
N ILE A 163 18.76 5.56 6.28
CA ILE A 163 18.44 6.81 6.98
C ILE A 163 17.01 7.26 6.68
N PHE A 164 16.54 7.12 5.44
CA PHE A 164 15.14 7.36 5.10
C PHE A 164 14.21 6.46 5.93
N GLN A 165 14.48 5.15 5.97
CA GLN A 165 13.69 4.19 6.74
C GLN A 165 13.61 4.59 8.21
N LYS A 166 14.74 4.97 8.81
CA LYS A 166 14.79 5.46 10.19
C LYS A 166 13.90 6.68 10.42
N ILE A 167 13.97 7.69 9.54
CA ILE A 167 13.19 8.93 9.67
C ILE A 167 11.69 8.66 9.57
N PHE A 168 11.30 7.71 8.72
CA PHE A 168 9.89 7.38 8.46
C PHE A 168 9.40 6.12 9.20
N HIS A 169 10.12 5.71 10.25
CA HIS A 169 9.75 4.60 11.15
C HIS A 169 9.54 3.25 10.44
N LEU A 170 10.33 2.98 9.40
CA LEU A 170 10.42 1.69 8.75
C LEU A 170 11.59 0.86 9.31
N PRO A 171 11.60 -0.47 9.13
CA PRO A 171 12.76 -1.29 9.42
C PRO A 171 14.03 -0.77 8.71
N GLU A 172 15.10 -0.52 9.46
CA GLU A 172 16.36 0.08 8.96
C GLU A 172 17.26 -0.93 8.22
N THR A 173 16.72 -1.60 7.20
CA THR A 173 17.40 -2.67 6.44
C THR A 173 18.39 -2.12 5.41
N GLY A 174 18.18 -0.90 4.92
CA GLY A 174 18.87 -0.37 3.75
C GLY A 174 18.47 -1.05 2.43
N VAL A 175 17.41 -1.86 2.45
CA VAL A 175 16.82 -2.54 1.29
C VAL A 175 15.50 -1.87 0.96
N VAL A 176 15.23 -1.59 -0.31
CA VAL A 176 13.94 -1.08 -0.75
C VAL A 176 13.03 -2.26 -1.10
N ASP A 177 12.25 -2.66 -0.11
CA ASP A 177 11.10 -3.57 -0.26
C ASP A 177 9.84 -2.81 -0.72
N PHE A 178 8.72 -3.51 -0.81
CA PHE A 178 7.43 -2.96 -1.22
C PHE A 178 7.03 -1.74 -0.37
N ALA A 179 7.05 -1.89 0.96
CA ALA A 179 6.68 -0.84 1.90
C ALA A 179 7.59 0.39 1.77
N THR A 180 8.90 0.17 1.68
CA THR A 180 9.89 1.25 1.51
C THR A 180 9.70 1.98 0.19
N TRP A 181 9.47 1.27 -0.92
CA TRP A 181 9.24 1.88 -2.24
C TRP A 181 8.05 2.84 -2.23
N TYR A 182 6.91 2.39 -1.70
CA TYR A 182 5.71 3.21 -1.68
C TYR A 182 5.79 4.33 -0.64
N LYS A 183 6.53 4.13 0.46
CA LYS A 183 6.82 5.22 1.39
C LYS A 183 7.65 6.31 0.72
N ILE A 184 8.72 5.95 -0.01
CA ILE A 184 9.52 6.91 -0.78
C ILE A 184 8.63 7.66 -1.77
N SER A 185 7.81 6.93 -2.53
CA SER A 185 6.93 7.55 -3.53
C SER A 185 5.89 8.50 -2.91
N GLN A 186 5.29 8.13 -1.76
CA GLN A 186 4.34 8.95 -1.03
C GLN A 186 4.99 10.26 -0.57
N ILE A 187 6.16 10.17 0.07
CA ILE A 187 6.87 11.34 0.58
C ILE A 187 7.34 12.21 -0.59
N TYR A 188 7.85 11.62 -1.67
CA TYR A 188 8.21 12.33 -2.89
C TYR A 188 7.05 13.17 -3.44
N VAL A 189 5.85 12.60 -3.55
CA VAL A 189 4.65 13.33 -4.03
C VAL A 189 4.24 14.44 -3.05
N ALA A 190 4.40 14.21 -1.75
CA ALA A 190 4.08 15.21 -0.74
C ALA A 190 5.01 16.43 -0.84
N VAL A 191 6.32 16.20 -0.93
CA VAL A 191 7.32 17.29 -1.02
C VAL A 191 7.30 17.98 -2.38
N SER A 192 7.08 17.25 -3.48
CA SER A 192 7.03 17.85 -4.83
C SER A 192 5.83 18.76 -5.02
N ARG A 193 4.65 18.38 -4.50
CA ARG A 193 3.47 19.27 -4.50
C ARG A 193 3.66 20.51 -3.64
N ILE A 194 4.40 20.41 -2.53
CA ILE A 194 4.76 21.58 -1.72
C ILE A 194 5.68 22.51 -2.52
N ALA A 195 6.60 21.96 -3.32
CA ALA A 195 7.47 22.75 -4.18
C ALA A 195 6.71 23.46 -5.32
N GLU A 196 5.63 22.88 -5.86
CA GLU A 196 4.79 23.49 -6.89
C GLU A 196 3.91 24.66 -6.38
N LEU A 197 3.76 24.81 -5.06
CA LEU A 197 2.94 25.85 -4.43
C LEU A 197 3.76 27.08 -3.97
N LYS A 198 5.09 27.06 -4.12
CA LYS A 198 6.00 28.16 -3.78
C LYS A 198 6.35 28.98 -5.02
#